data_AF-A0A2T7DC97-F1
#
_entry.id   AF-A0A2T7DC97-F1
#
_cell.length_a   1.000
_cell.length_b   1.000
_cell.length_c   1.000
_cell.angle_alpha   90.00
_cell.angle_beta   90.00
_cell.angle_gamma   90.00
#
_symmetry.space_group_name_H-M   'P 1'
#
loop_
_entity.id
_entity.type
_entity.pdbx_description
1 polymer ?
#
loop_
_entity_poly.entity_id
_entity_poly.type
_entity_poly.pdbx_seq_one_letter_code
_entity_poly.pdbx_strand_id
1 'polypeptide(L)'
;MASAAGGGAAGEGEWLKVAELRATVQAQDPHAKELDNLTLRRFLRARDHNVDKAAAMFLKFLQWRREAAPDGFVPEEQVRRELAQDKVCMGGVDRTGRPFLVGFPARHYSANRDMAEFKSFVVYFFDKICARIPRGQEKFLCVVDLKGWGYSNCDIRAYIAAIEIMQINGIRTTTRRDSARR
;
A
#
# COMPACT_ATOMS: atom_id res chain seq x y z
N MET A 1 30.13 -1.75 13.09
CA MET A 1 29.04 -1.93 14.07
C MET A 1 27.72 -2.11 13.34
N ALA A 2 27.05 -3.24 13.62
CA ALA A 2 25.68 -3.65 13.30
C ALA A 2 25.02 -3.17 11.99
N SER A 3 25.18 -4.00 10.94
CA SER A 3 24.20 -4.10 9.84
C SER A 3 22.99 -4.87 10.36
N ALA A 4 21.86 -4.18 10.55
CA ALA A 4 20.58 -4.82 10.77
C ALA A 4 19.93 -5.10 9.40
N ALA A 5 20.29 -6.24 8.81
CA ALA A 5 19.63 -6.80 7.64
C ALA A 5 18.18 -7.16 8.00
N GLY A 6 17.25 -6.23 7.78
CA GLY A 6 15.82 -6.39 8.02
C GLY A 6 15.06 -7.13 6.92
N GLY A 7 15.76 -7.85 6.05
CA GLY A 7 15.17 -8.75 5.05
C GLY A 7 15.46 -10.19 5.43
N GLY A 8 14.68 -10.76 6.34
CA GLY A 8 14.85 -12.16 6.74
C GLY A 8 14.84 -13.08 5.52
N ALA A 9 15.91 -13.87 5.36
CA ALA A 9 15.94 -14.99 4.44
C ALA A 9 14.66 -15.80 4.65
N ALA A 10 13.85 -15.96 3.60
CA ALA A 10 12.70 -16.86 3.68
C ALA A 10 13.23 -18.24 4.03
N GLY A 11 12.80 -18.80 5.16
CA GLY A 11 13.03 -20.20 5.44
C GLY A 11 12.38 -21.05 4.34
N GLU A 12 12.92 -22.24 4.05
CA GLU A 12 12.42 -23.13 3.00
C GLU A 12 10.89 -23.36 3.09
N GLY A 13 10.34 -23.40 4.32
CA GLY A 13 8.90 -23.53 4.55
C GLY A 13 8.06 -22.30 4.14
N GLU A 14 8.64 -21.09 4.07
CA GLU A 14 7.93 -19.89 3.58
C GLU A 14 7.75 -19.97 2.06
N TRP A 15 8.78 -20.41 1.33
CA TRP A 15 8.70 -20.57 -0.13
C TRP A 15 7.75 -21.69 -0.55
N LEU A 16 7.67 -22.77 0.24
CA LEU A 16 6.69 -23.84 0.01
C LEU A 16 5.26 -23.29 0.06
N LYS A 17 4.95 -22.48 1.07
CA LYS A 17 3.64 -21.83 1.20
C LYS A 17 3.36 -20.80 0.10
N VAL A 18 4.39 -20.13 -0.42
CA VAL A 18 4.24 -19.25 -1.59
C VAL A 18 3.88 -20.06 -2.85
N ALA A 19 4.49 -21.24 -3.03
CA ALA A 19 4.14 -22.14 -4.12
C ALA A 19 2.72 -22.70 -3.98
N GLU A 20 2.32 -23.08 -2.77
CA GLU A 20 0.95 -23.53 -2.46
C GLU A 20 -0.07 -22.41 -2.74
N LEU A 21 0.19 -21.20 -2.26
CA LEU A 21 -0.65 -20.03 -2.54
C LEU A 21 -0.77 -19.77 -4.04
N ARG A 22 0.33 -19.86 -4.79
CA ARG A 22 0.32 -19.71 -6.25
C ARG A 22 -0.60 -20.74 -6.89
N ALA A 23 -0.48 -22.02 -6.52
CA ALA A 23 -1.32 -23.09 -7.05
C ALA A 23 -2.80 -22.84 -6.76
N THR A 24 -3.15 -22.46 -5.53
CA THR A 24 -4.52 -22.15 -5.12
C THR A 24 -5.12 -20.97 -5.89
N VAL A 25 -4.34 -19.90 -6.09
CA VAL A 25 -4.79 -18.73 -6.85
C VAL A 25 -4.95 -19.07 -8.33
N GLN A 26 -4.01 -19.78 -8.93
CA GLN A 26 -4.07 -20.17 -10.35
C GLN A 26 -5.20 -21.15 -10.66
N ALA A 27 -5.55 -22.02 -9.71
CA ALA A 27 -6.71 -22.90 -9.83
C ALA A 27 -8.04 -22.13 -9.87
N GLN A 28 -8.12 -20.99 -9.19
CA GLN A 28 -9.32 -20.16 -9.12
C GLN A 28 -9.37 -19.06 -10.20
N ASP A 29 -8.21 -18.56 -10.63
CA ASP A 29 -8.10 -17.53 -11.66
C ASP A 29 -6.95 -17.86 -12.65
N PRO A 30 -7.28 -18.40 -13.83
CA PRO A 30 -6.28 -18.75 -14.86
C PRO A 30 -5.48 -17.56 -15.41
N HIS A 31 -5.97 -16.32 -15.25
CA HIS A 31 -5.24 -15.11 -15.64
C HIS A 31 -4.15 -14.73 -14.63
N ALA A 32 -4.09 -15.38 -13.47
CA ALA A 32 -3.07 -15.17 -12.46
C ALA A 32 -1.74 -15.90 -12.81
N LYS A 33 -1.34 -15.94 -14.08
CA LYS A 33 -0.09 -16.59 -14.51
C LYS A 33 1.15 -15.76 -14.21
N GLU A 34 1.05 -14.44 -14.21
CA GLU A 34 2.17 -13.50 -13.98
C GLU A 34 2.23 -12.97 -12.55
N LEU A 35 2.14 -13.87 -11.57
CA LEU A 35 2.24 -13.48 -10.16
C LEU A 35 3.70 -13.33 -9.76
N ASP A 36 4.08 -12.18 -9.20
CA ASP A 36 5.38 -12.02 -8.55
C ASP A 36 5.40 -12.78 -7.22
N ASN A 37 6.41 -13.64 -7.05
CA ASN A 37 6.64 -14.41 -5.82
C ASN A 37 6.77 -13.51 -4.58
N LEU A 38 7.38 -12.33 -4.73
CA LEU A 38 7.51 -11.37 -3.62
C LEU A 38 6.16 -10.76 -3.23
N THR A 39 5.30 -10.51 -4.23
CA THR A 39 3.93 -10.07 -3.98
C THR A 39 3.15 -11.14 -3.23
N LEU A 40 3.17 -12.40 -3.68
CA LEU A 40 2.50 -13.51 -2.98
C LEU A 40 2.98 -13.67 -1.54
N ARG A 41 4.30 -13.56 -1.31
CA ARG A 41 4.88 -13.59 0.03
C ARG A 41 4.34 -12.47 0.93
N ARG A 42 4.15 -11.26 0.40
CA ARG A 42 3.56 -10.13 1.17
C ARG A 42 2.14 -10.44 1.64
N PHE A 43 1.28 -10.98 0.77
CA PHE A 43 -0.09 -11.38 1.13
C PHE A 43 -0.11 -12.53 2.13
N LEU A 44 0.79 -13.50 1.97
CA LEU A 44 0.96 -14.60 2.89
C LEU A 44 1.34 -14.12 4.30
N ARG A 45 2.32 -13.21 4.40
CA ARG A 45 2.69 -12.54 5.66
C ARG A 45 1.57 -11.71 6.23
N ALA A 46 0.78 -11.03 5.38
CA ALA A 46 -0.34 -10.21 5.81
C ALA A 46 -1.45 -11.03 6.51
N ARG A 47 -1.49 -12.35 6.28
CA ARG A 47 -2.44 -13.31 6.87
C ARG A 47 -1.76 -14.40 7.70
N ASP A 48 -0.63 -14.07 8.31
CA ASP A 48 0.10 -14.93 9.26
C ASP A 48 0.42 -16.32 8.69
N HIS A 49 0.74 -16.37 7.40
CA HIS A 49 1.05 -17.59 6.64
C HIS A 49 -0.08 -18.62 6.54
N ASN A 50 -1.33 -18.15 6.62
CA ASN A 50 -2.51 -18.92 6.27
C ASN A 50 -2.82 -18.79 4.76
N VAL A 51 -2.70 -19.90 4.03
CA VAL A 51 -2.81 -19.94 2.57
C VAL A 51 -4.22 -19.58 2.09
N ASP A 52 -5.27 -20.14 2.71
CA ASP A 52 -6.66 -19.88 2.29
C ASP A 52 -7.05 -18.42 2.45
N LYS A 53 -6.71 -17.82 3.60
CA LYS A 53 -6.98 -16.40 3.87
C LYS A 53 -6.16 -15.50 2.95
N ALA A 54 -4.91 -15.86 2.66
CA ALA A 54 -4.06 -15.13 1.73
C ALA A 54 -4.61 -15.23 0.30
N ALA A 55 -5.06 -16.40 -0.14
CA ALA A 55 -5.65 -16.62 -1.46
C ALA A 55 -6.95 -15.83 -1.63
N ALA A 56 -7.88 -15.91 -0.68
CA ALA A 56 -9.13 -15.16 -0.72
C ALA A 56 -8.89 -13.64 -0.75
N MET A 57 -7.91 -13.16 0.01
CA MET A 57 -7.49 -11.76 -0.01
C MET A 57 -6.85 -11.37 -1.34
N PHE A 58 -6.00 -12.23 -1.90
CA PHE A 58 -5.30 -11.99 -3.14
C PHE A 58 -6.24 -11.97 -4.35
N LEU A 59 -7.23 -12.85 -4.39
CA LEU A 59 -8.26 -12.85 -5.44
C LEU A 59 -9.13 -11.59 -5.39
N LYS A 60 -9.50 -11.13 -4.20
CA LYS A 60 -10.17 -9.83 -4.03
C LYS A 60 -9.31 -8.68 -4.53
N PHE A 61 -8.00 -8.73 -4.26
CA PHE A 61 -7.05 -7.75 -4.79
C PHE A 61 -6.98 -7.79 -6.32
N LEU A 62 -6.91 -8.97 -6.94
CA LEU A 62 -6.90 -9.09 -8.41
C LEU A 62 -8.18 -8.52 -9.05
N GLN A 63 -9.35 -8.85 -8.50
CA GLN A 63 -10.62 -8.30 -8.98
C GLN A 63 -10.64 -6.78 -8.86
N TRP A 64 -10.31 -6.27 -7.68
CA TRP A 64 -10.23 -4.83 -7.45
C TRP A 64 -9.22 -4.15 -8.37
N ARG A 65 -8.07 -4.78 -8.66
CA ARG A 65 -7.04 -4.23 -9.53
C ARG A 65 -7.51 -4.09 -10.97
N ARG A 66 -8.30 -5.05 -11.48
CA ARG A 66 -8.93 -4.97 -12.81
C ARG A 66 -9.89 -3.80 -12.93
N GLU A 67 -10.61 -3.48 -11.85
CA GLU A 67 -11.56 -2.37 -11.80
C GLU A 67 -10.84 -1.02 -11.61
N ALA A 68 -9.84 -0.97 -10.74
CA ALA A 68 -9.18 0.28 -10.34
C ALA A 68 -8.04 0.72 -11.28
N ALA A 69 -7.43 -0.20 -12.01
CA ALA A 69 -6.36 0.07 -12.97
C ALA A 69 -6.41 -0.95 -14.12
N PRO A 70 -7.39 -0.83 -15.03
CA PRO A 70 -7.62 -1.81 -16.10
C PRO A 70 -6.40 -1.97 -17.03
N ASP A 71 -5.67 -0.88 -17.27
CA ASP A 71 -4.44 -0.87 -18.08
C ASP A 71 -3.17 -1.26 -17.28
N GLY A 72 -3.35 -1.73 -16.03
CA GLY A 72 -2.26 -2.13 -15.14
C GLY A 72 -1.59 -0.98 -14.39
N PHE A 73 -1.89 0.27 -14.73
CA PHE A 73 -1.46 1.48 -14.00
C PHE A 73 -2.56 2.54 -14.02
N VAL A 74 -2.48 3.48 -13.07
CA VAL A 74 -3.33 4.69 -13.09
C VAL A 74 -2.53 5.82 -13.76
N PRO A 75 -3.02 6.41 -14.84
CA PRO A 75 -2.38 7.56 -15.48
C PRO A 75 -2.41 8.82 -14.60
N GLU A 76 -1.38 9.66 -14.70
CA GLU A 76 -1.25 10.85 -13.85
C GLU A 76 -2.33 11.90 -14.12
N GLU A 77 -2.81 11.99 -15.37
CA GLU A 77 -3.87 12.89 -15.76
C GLU A 77 -5.21 12.59 -15.07
N GLN A 78 -5.45 11.33 -14.70
CA GLN A 78 -6.68 10.93 -14.01
C GLN A 78 -6.71 11.38 -12.55
N VAL A 79 -5.57 11.75 -11.98
CA VAL A 79 -5.39 12.09 -10.56
C VAL A 79 -4.80 13.50 -10.36
N ARG A 80 -4.80 14.30 -11.44
CA ARG A 80 -4.10 15.59 -11.48
C ARG A 80 -4.61 16.58 -10.44
N ARG A 81 -5.92 16.63 -10.17
CA ARG A 81 -6.46 17.60 -9.19
C ARG A 81 -6.10 17.21 -7.77
N GLU A 82 -6.09 15.91 -7.49
CA GLU A 82 -5.62 15.38 -6.20
C GLU A 82 -4.11 15.56 -6.01
N LEU A 83 -3.31 15.40 -7.07
CA LEU A 83 -1.87 15.70 -7.05
C LEU A 83 -1.59 17.19 -6.83
N ALA A 84 -2.38 18.07 -7.46
CA ALA A 84 -2.20 19.52 -7.34
C ALA A 84 -2.43 20.06 -5.91
N GLN A 85 -3.11 19.32 -5.05
CA GLN A 85 -3.28 19.69 -3.64
C GLN A 85 -1.98 19.55 -2.84
N ASP A 86 -0.96 18.85 -3.36
CA ASP A 86 0.33 18.60 -2.71
C ASP A 86 0.16 18.14 -1.25
N LYS A 87 -0.87 17.33 -1.01
CA LYS A 87 -1.24 16.82 0.32
C LYS A 87 -0.42 15.60 0.72
N VAL A 88 0.29 15.00 -0.22
CA VAL A 88 1.25 13.95 0.07
C VAL A 88 2.51 14.15 -0.76
N CYS A 89 3.63 14.36 -0.08
CA CYS A 89 4.93 14.47 -0.72
C CYS A 89 5.67 13.14 -0.54
N MET A 90 6.14 12.57 -1.66
CA MET A 90 7.06 11.44 -1.60
C MET A 90 8.44 11.95 -1.19
N GLY A 91 8.89 11.57 0.00
CA GLY A 91 10.21 11.91 0.51
C GLY A 91 11.32 11.03 -0.09
N GLY A 92 12.50 11.16 0.50
CA GLY A 92 13.64 10.30 0.22
C GLY A 92 13.56 8.95 0.94
N VAL A 93 14.73 8.41 1.26
CA VAL A 93 14.85 7.19 2.07
C VAL A 93 15.21 7.55 3.51
N ASP A 94 14.74 6.75 4.46
CA ASP A 94 15.14 6.86 5.85
C ASP A 94 16.54 6.27 6.09
N ARG A 95 17.04 6.36 7.33
CA ARG A 95 18.35 5.82 7.72
C ARG A 95 18.50 4.30 7.53
N THR A 96 17.39 3.59 7.34
CA THR A 96 17.32 2.15 7.10
C THR A 96 17.00 1.80 5.65
N GLY A 97 17.02 2.79 4.73
CA GLY A 97 16.76 2.61 3.30
C GLY A 97 15.28 2.47 2.94
N ARG A 98 14.36 2.74 3.87
CA ARG A 98 12.92 2.65 3.62
C ARG A 98 12.41 3.95 2.99
N PRO A 99 11.64 3.90 1.90
CA PRO A 99 11.01 5.09 1.39
C PRO A 99 10.05 5.65 2.45
N PHE A 100 10.06 6.96 2.63
CA PHE A 100 9.10 7.63 3.49
C PHE A 100 8.32 8.70 2.74
N LEU A 101 7.14 9.00 3.24
CA LEU A 101 6.25 10.02 2.73
C LEU A 101 5.80 10.94 3.85
N VAL A 102 5.51 12.19 3.48
CA VAL A 102 4.94 13.19 4.38
C VAL A 102 3.55 13.56 3.88
N GLY A 103 2.53 13.27 4.68
CA GLY A 103 1.17 13.71 4.44
C GLY A 103 0.88 15.01 5.16
N PHE A 104 0.16 15.92 4.48
CA PHE A 104 -0.31 17.20 5.01
C PHE A 104 -1.84 17.23 4.98
N PRO A 105 -2.53 16.63 5.96
CA PRO A 105 -3.99 16.61 6.00
C PRO A 105 -4.63 17.99 6.00
N ALA A 106 -3.93 19.02 6.47
CA ALA A 106 -4.42 20.41 6.41
C ALA A 106 -4.67 20.93 4.99
N ARG A 107 -4.07 20.28 3.97
CA ARG A 107 -4.25 20.60 2.54
C ARG A 107 -5.34 19.76 1.88
N HIS A 108 -6.01 18.88 2.63
CA HIS A 108 -7.11 18.07 2.10
C HIS A 108 -8.40 18.88 2.09
N TYR A 109 -8.85 19.29 0.91
CA TYR A 109 -10.10 20.05 0.74
C TYR A 109 -11.19 19.14 0.18
N SER A 110 -12.18 18.81 1.01
CA SER A 110 -13.23 17.83 0.69
C SER A 110 -14.46 18.41 -0.04
N ALA A 111 -14.57 19.74 -0.13
CA ALA A 111 -15.78 20.43 -0.56
C ALA A 111 -16.22 20.11 -2.01
N ASN A 112 -15.28 19.89 -2.93
CA ASN A 112 -15.55 19.60 -4.35
C ASN A 112 -14.89 18.30 -4.82
N ARG A 113 -14.68 17.35 -3.90
CA ARG A 113 -13.92 16.14 -4.17
C ARG A 113 -14.71 15.15 -5.04
N ASP A 114 -14.05 14.62 -6.05
CA ASP A 114 -14.49 13.40 -6.73
C ASP A 114 -13.94 12.16 -6.00
N MET A 115 -14.85 11.30 -5.53
CA MET A 115 -14.50 10.05 -4.86
C MET A 115 -13.74 9.09 -5.79
N ALA A 116 -14.07 9.07 -7.08
CA ALA A 116 -13.42 8.22 -8.07
C ALA A 116 -11.98 8.68 -8.28
N GLU A 117 -11.77 9.97 -8.54
CA GLU A 117 -10.43 10.57 -8.67
C GLU A 117 -9.57 10.29 -7.42
N PHE A 118 -10.12 10.46 -6.21
CA PHE A 118 -9.38 10.18 -4.99
C PHE A 118 -9.01 8.69 -4.84
N LYS A 119 -9.92 7.77 -5.15
CA LYS A 119 -9.60 6.34 -5.10
C LYS A 119 -8.47 6.02 -6.07
N SER A 120 -8.55 6.52 -7.30
CA SER A 120 -7.49 6.42 -8.31
C SER A 120 -6.19 7.06 -7.83
N PHE A 121 -6.25 8.19 -7.13
CA PHE A 121 -5.07 8.85 -6.53
C PHE A 121 -4.41 7.97 -5.47
N VAL A 122 -5.19 7.33 -4.60
CA VAL A 122 -4.67 6.40 -3.60
C VAL A 122 -3.98 5.21 -4.28
N VAL A 123 -4.56 4.67 -5.36
CA VAL A 123 -3.96 3.58 -6.15
C VAL A 123 -2.65 4.03 -6.80
N TYR A 124 -2.68 5.13 -7.56
CA TYR A 124 -1.51 5.75 -8.18
C TYR A 124 -0.38 5.93 -7.18
N PHE A 125 -0.72 6.47 -6.02
CA PHE A 125 0.24 6.79 -4.97
C PHE A 125 0.89 5.53 -4.37
N PHE A 126 0.10 4.49 -4.07
CA PHE A 126 0.65 3.23 -3.60
C PHE A 126 1.51 2.53 -4.65
N ASP A 127 1.12 2.56 -5.92
CA ASP A 127 1.93 2.00 -7.01
C ASP A 127 3.31 2.67 -7.08
N LYS A 128 3.34 4.01 -6.99
CA LYS A 128 4.60 4.79 -6.97
C LYS A 128 5.47 4.47 -5.76
N ILE A 129 4.88 4.30 -4.57
CA ILE A 129 5.63 3.93 -3.37
C ILE A 129 6.15 2.51 -3.48
N CYS A 130 5.32 1.55 -3.88
CA CYS A 130 5.70 0.16 -4.04
C CYS A 130 6.86 0.01 -5.03
N ALA A 131 6.89 0.80 -6.10
CA ALA A 131 8.01 0.85 -7.05
C ALA A 131 9.32 1.40 -6.46
N ARG A 132 9.25 2.24 -5.40
CA ARG A 132 10.42 2.79 -4.70
C ARG A 132 10.93 1.92 -3.56
N ILE A 133 10.19 0.89 -3.15
CA ILE A 133 10.62 -0.01 -2.08
C ILE A 133 11.76 -0.91 -2.61
N PRO A 134 12.97 -0.88 -2.00
CA PRO A 134 14.07 -1.73 -2.42
C PRO A 134 13.74 -3.22 -2.31
N ARG A 135 14.36 -4.05 -3.16
CA ARG A 135 14.27 -5.52 -3.04
C ARG A 135 14.74 -5.96 -1.65
N GLY A 136 13.92 -6.76 -0.97
CA GLY A 136 14.18 -7.21 0.41
C GLY A 136 13.57 -6.32 1.49
N GLN A 137 13.00 -5.16 1.12
CA GLN A 137 12.22 -4.31 2.01
C GLN A 137 10.73 -4.43 1.68
N GLU A 138 9.88 -4.39 2.70
CA GLU A 138 8.42 -4.52 2.54
C GLU A 138 7.65 -3.43 3.29
N LYS A 139 8.35 -2.54 3.99
CA LYS A 139 7.75 -1.47 4.80
C LYS A 139 8.18 -0.11 4.26
N PHE A 140 7.22 0.80 4.19
CA PHE A 140 7.44 2.24 4.00
C PHE A 140 7.05 2.99 5.28
N LEU A 141 7.51 4.23 5.43
CA LEU A 141 7.17 5.09 6.55
C LEU A 141 6.23 6.22 6.10
N CYS A 142 5.17 6.47 6.86
CA CYS A 142 4.29 7.61 6.66
C CYS A 142 4.39 8.54 7.87
N VAL A 143 4.80 9.79 7.62
CA VAL A 143 4.77 10.88 8.59
C VAL A 143 3.59 11.77 8.23
N VAL A 144 2.77 12.13 9.20
CA VAL A 144 1.60 12.97 8.98
C VAL A 144 1.76 14.25 9.78
N ASP A 145 1.88 15.38 9.09
CA ASP A 145 1.92 16.71 9.73
C ASP A 145 0.49 17.20 9.99
N LEU A 146 0.06 17.10 11.24
CA LEU A 146 -1.26 17.51 11.67
C LEU A 146 -1.37 19.03 11.95
N LYS A 147 -0.31 19.81 11.72
CA LYS A 147 -0.37 21.26 11.90
C LYS A 147 -1.41 21.88 10.98
N GLY A 148 -2.38 22.58 11.55
CA GLY A 148 -3.49 23.21 10.81
C GLY A 148 -4.58 22.23 10.35
N TRP A 149 -4.54 20.97 10.80
CA TRP A 149 -5.65 20.04 10.58
C TRP A 149 -6.86 20.45 11.45
N GLY A 150 -8.05 20.45 10.86
CA GLY A 150 -9.29 20.86 11.50
C GLY A 150 -10.50 20.25 10.80
N TYR A 151 -11.70 20.54 11.30
CA TYR A 151 -12.94 19.94 10.81
C TYR A 151 -13.18 20.13 9.31
N SER A 152 -12.80 21.29 8.75
CA SER A 152 -12.90 21.57 7.31
C SER A 152 -12.07 20.63 6.42
N ASN A 153 -11.06 19.98 6.99
CA ASN A 153 -10.13 19.09 6.30
C ASN A 153 -10.33 17.61 6.69
N CYS A 154 -11.28 17.34 7.61
CA CYS A 154 -11.57 16.00 8.10
C CYS A 154 -12.54 15.29 7.15
N ASP A 155 -12.00 14.41 6.31
CA ASP A 155 -12.79 13.58 5.39
C ASP A 155 -12.72 12.11 5.83
N ILE A 156 -13.64 11.74 6.72
CA ILE A 156 -13.72 10.38 7.25
C ILE A 156 -13.95 9.37 6.12
N ARG A 157 -14.71 9.73 5.08
CA ARG A 157 -14.98 8.84 3.93
C ARG A 157 -13.72 8.61 3.08
N ALA A 158 -12.91 9.66 2.87
CA ALA A 158 -11.58 9.52 2.25
C ALA A 158 -10.70 8.55 3.04
N TYR A 159 -10.60 8.74 4.36
CA TYR A 159 -9.72 7.94 5.20
C TYR A 159 -10.15 6.47 5.25
N ILE A 160 -11.45 6.19 5.37
CA ILE A 160 -11.97 4.81 5.32
C ILE A 160 -11.62 4.17 3.97
N ALA A 161 -11.92 4.84 2.85
CA ALA A 161 -11.60 4.31 1.52
C ALA A 161 -10.10 4.06 1.34
N ALA A 162 -9.23 4.95 1.83
CA ALA A 162 -7.78 4.76 1.79
C ALA A 162 -7.34 3.56 2.63
N ILE A 163 -7.91 3.36 3.82
CA ILE A 163 -7.62 2.22 4.69
C ILE A 163 -8.10 0.92 4.06
N GLU A 164 -9.28 0.89 3.46
CA GLU A 164 -9.81 -0.28 2.74
C GLU A 164 -8.89 -0.66 1.57
N ILE A 165 -8.47 0.31 0.78
CA ILE A 165 -7.54 0.08 -0.34
C ILE A 165 -6.19 -0.43 0.19
N MET A 166 -5.65 0.15 1.27
CA MET A 166 -4.41 -0.34 1.90
C MET A 166 -4.54 -1.80 2.35
N GLN A 167 -5.67 -2.13 2.99
CA GLN A 167 -5.92 -3.47 3.47
C GLN A 167 -6.03 -4.46 2.32
N ILE A 168 -6.72 -4.11 1.22
CA ILE A 168 -6.82 -4.97 0.02
C ILE A 168 -5.45 -5.21 -0.61
N ASN A 169 -4.57 -4.20 -0.63
CA ASN A 169 -3.22 -4.31 -1.17
C ASN A 169 -2.23 -5.15 -0.33
N GLY A 170 -2.66 -5.74 0.79
CA GLY A 170 -1.76 -6.52 1.65
C GLY A 170 -0.82 -5.66 2.49
N ILE A 171 -1.03 -4.35 2.54
CA ILE A 171 -0.19 -3.42 3.30
C ILE A 171 -0.60 -3.49 4.77
N ARG A 172 0.32 -3.93 5.64
CA ARG A 172 0.16 -3.82 7.09
C ARG A 172 0.53 -2.40 7.53
N THR A 173 -0.42 -1.68 8.10
CA THR A 173 -0.14 -0.42 8.78
C THR A 173 0.44 -0.72 10.17
N THR A 174 1.54 -0.07 10.52
CA THR A 174 2.07 -0.06 11.89
C THR A 174 2.11 1.38 12.33
N THR A 175 1.15 1.80 13.14
CA THR A 175 1.11 3.16 13.67
C THR A 175 2.03 3.23 14.87
N ARG A 176 3.16 3.92 14.75
CA ARG A 176 3.98 4.31 15.89
C ARG A 176 3.53 5.70 16.33
N ARG A 177 2.85 5.79 17.48
CA ARG A 177 2.65 7.08 18.17
C ARG A 177 3.96 7.42 18.85
N ASP A 178 4.73 8.32 18.25
CA ASP A 178 5.78 9.00 19.01
C ASP A 178 5.07 10.04 19.89
N SER A 179 4.87 9.66 21.15
CA SER A 179 4.44 10.58 22.21
C SER A 179 5.57 11.57 22.47
N ALA A 180 5.55 12.69 21.74
CA ALA A 180 6.35 13.85 22.07
C ALA A 180 5.88 14.38 23.43
N ARG A 181 6.54 13.93 24.52
CA ARG A 181 6.58 14.69 25.76
C ARG A 181 7.43 15.93 25.50
N ARG A 182 6.80 17.10 25.51
CA ARG A 182 7.33 18.33 26.11
C ARG A 182 6.16 19.09 26.72
#